data_AF-A0A952ADS5-F1
#
_entry.id   AF-A0A952ADS5-F1
#
_cell.length_a   1.000
_cell.length_b   1.000
_cell.length_c   1.000
_cell.angle_alpha   90.00
_cell.angle_beta   90.00
_cell.angle_gamma   90.00
#
_symmetry.space_group_name_H-M   'P 1'
#
loop_
_entity.id
_entity.type
_entity.pdbx_description
1 polymer ?
#
loop_
_entity_poly.entity_id
_entity_poly.type
_entity_poly.pdbx_seq_one_letter_code
_entity_poly.pdbx_strand_id
1 'polypeptide(L)' 'MLKFSQEVLIQYMYGETSKEVKCAIEEALQVDWELQDELNIMQRTMKQLDTLQMSSPRKSSINAILNYARMEEVTE' A
#
# COMPACT_ATOMS: atom_id res chain seq x y z
N MET A 1 -12.90 22.71 -4.27
CA MET A 1 -12.38 21.56 -3.51
C MET A 1 -12.19 20.42 -4.50
N LEU A 2 -10.94 20.14 -4.89
CA LEU A 2 -10.62 18.97 -5.70
C LEU A 2 -10.82 17.75 -4.80
N LYS A 3 -11.96 17.07 -4.94
CA LYS A 3 -12.19 15.84 -4.19
C LYS A 3 -11.41 14.73 -4.87
N PHE A 4 -10.40 14.20 -4.18
CA PHE A 4 -9.75 12.96 -4.60
C PHE A 4 -10.74 11.81 -4.35
N SER A 5 -10.82 10.88 -5.29
CA SER A 5 -11.59 9.66 -5.06
C SER A 5 -10.85 8.77 -4.06
N GLN A 6 -11.62 7.98 -3.31
CA GLN A 6 -11.07 6.99 -2.38
C GLN A 6 -10.10 6.02 -3.07
N GLU A 7 -10.35 5.65 -4.33
CA GLU A 7 -9.47 4.82 -5.15
C GLU A 7 -8.08 5.45 -5.33
N VAL A 8 -8.02 6.75 -5.61
CA VAL A 8 -6.76 7.49 -5.78
C VAL A 8 -5.99 7.58 -4.46
N LEU A 9 -6.69 7.77 -3.34
CA LEU A 9 -6.07 7.78 -2.02
C LEU A 9 -5.51 6.41 -1.63
N ILE A 10 -6.20 5.32 -1.98
CA ILE A 10 -5.71 3.95 -1.79
C ILE A 10 -4.46 3.70 -2.64
N GLN A 11 -4.49 4.06 -3.93
CA GLN A 11 -3.30 3.95 -4.79
C GLN A 11 -2.13 4.76 -4.22
N TYR A 12 -2.40 5.96 -3.70
CA TYR A 12 -1.37 6.78 -3.05
C TYR A 12 -0.77 6.09 -1.83
N MET A 13 -1.60 5.46 -0.98
CA MET A 13 -1.15 4.73 0.19
C MET A 13 -0.30 3.50 -0.15
N TYR A 14 -0.62 2.80 -1.25
CA TYR A 14 0.18 1.68 -1.75
C TYR A 14 1.38 2.09 -2.62
N GLY A 15 1.55 3.38 -2.90
CA GLY A 15 2.64 3.89 -3.73
C GLY A 15 2.46 3.64 -5.23
N GLU A 16 1.24 3.39 -5.67
CA GLU A 16 0.88 3.08 -7.06
C GLU A 16 0.49 4.33 -7.89
N THR A 17 0.68 5.53 -7.33
CA THR A 17 0.35 6.79 -8.02
C THR A 17 1.52 7.37 -8.81
N SER A 18 1.19 8.14 -9.84
CA SER A 18 2.19 8.93 -10.57
C SER A 18 2.72 10.08 -9.69
N LYS A 19 3.90 10.61 -10.04
CA LYS A 19 4.53 11.70 -9.27
C LYS A 19 3.67 12.96 -9.22
N GLU A 20 2.97 13.24 -10.32
CA GLU A 20 2.08 14.40 -10.45
C GLU A 20 0.90 14.30 -9.49
N VAL A 21 0.26 13.12 -9.43
CA VAL A 21 -0.87 12.85 -8.53
C VAL A 21 -0.41 12.88 -7.07
N LYS A 22 0.75 12.29 -6.78
CA LYS A 22 1.36 12.34 -5.44
C LYS A 22 1.58 13.78 -4.97
N CYS A 23 2.16 14.63 -5.82
CA CYS A 23 2.40 16.04 -5.48
C CYS A 23 1.08 16.79 -5.22
N ALA A 24 0.07 16.57 -6.06
CA ALA A 24 -1.26 17.19 -5.88
C ALA A 24 -1.94 16.77 -4.58
N ILE A 25 -1.81 15.49 -4.18
CA ILE A 25 -2.33 14.99 -2.91
C ILE A 25 -1.56 15.61 -1.74
N GLU A 26 -0.24 15.66 -1.80
CA GLU A 26 0.60 16.24 -0.74
C GLU A 26 0.31 17.73 -0.54
N GLU A 27 0.12 18.49 -1.62
CA GLU A 27 -0.30 19.89 -1.56
C GLU A 27 -1.70 20.05 -0.96
N ALA A 28 -2.65 19.21 -1.38
CA ALA A 28 -4.01 19.25 -0.85
C ALA A 28 -4.04 18.89 0.65
N LEU A 29 -3.23 17.93 1.09
CA LEU A 29 -3.10 17.58 2.50
C LEU A 29 -2.60 18.74 3.36
N GLN A 30 -1.85 19.72 2.83
CA GLN A 30 -1.42 20.89 3.63
C GLN A 30 -2.57 21.85 3.96
N VAL A 31 -3.63 21.86 3.15
CA VAL A 31 -4.70 22.87 3.21
C VAL A 31 -6.02 22.26 3.67
N ASP A 32 -6.25 20.99 3.33
CA ASP A 32 -7.51 20.28 3.55
C ASP A 32 -7.40 19.32 4.74
N TRP A 33 -7.90 19.78 5.89
CA TRP A 33 -7.93 18.99 7.12
C TRP A 33 -8.89 17.80 7.04
N GLU A 34 -9.97 17.91 6.25
CA GLU A 34 -10.96 16.85 6.09
C GLU A 34 -10.33 15.69 5.31
N LEU A 35 -9.57 16.01 4.26
CA LEU A 35 -8.78 15.04 3.50
C LEU A 35 -7.70 14.36 4.36
N GLN A 36 -7.03 15.09 5.25
CA GLN A 36 -6.08 14.51 6.20
C GLN A 36 -6.75 13.50 7.13
N ASP A 37 -7.90 13.84 7.70
CA ASP A 37 -8.61 12.95 8.63
C ASP A 37 -9.09 11.68 7.92
N GLU A 38 -9.67 11.82 6.73
CA GLU A 38 -10.07 10.68 5.89
C GLU A 38 -8.90 9.74 5.60
N LEU A 39 -7.75 10.29 5.18
CA LEU A 39 -6.56 9.50 4.88
C LEU A 39 -5.99 8.82 6.14
N ASN A 40 -6.02 9.51 7.29
CA ASN A 40 -5.62 8.93 8.57
C ASN A 40 -6.53 7.77 8.99
N ILE A 41 -7.85 7.88 8.79
CA ILE A 41 -8.80 6.81 9.07
C ILE A 41 -8.51 5.59 8.18
N MET A 42 -8.26 5.80 6.89
CA MET A 42 -7.91 4.72 5.96
C MET A 42 -6.60 4.04 6.36
N GLN A 43 -5.57 4.81 6.71
CA GLN A 43 -4.29 4.27 7.20
C GLN A 43 -4.45 3.43 8.46
N ARG A 44 -5.28 3.88 9.42
CA ARG A 44 -5.57 3.11 10.63
C ARG A 44 -6.28 1.79 10.30
N THR A 45 -7.25 1.83 9.39
CA THR A 45 -8.01 0.66 8.96
C THR A 45 -7.09 -0.38 8.29
N MET A 46 -6.15 0.04 7.43
CA MET A 46 -5.16 -0.87 6.85
C MET A 46 -4.24 -1.50 7.90
N LYS A 47 -3.72 -0.70 8.83
CA LYS A 47 -2.88 -1.21 9.93
C LYS A 47 -3.63 -2.23 10.80
N GLN A 48 -4.93 -2.04 11.00
CA GLN A 48 -5.75 -3.04 11.71
C GLN A 48 -5.86 -4.35 10.92
N LEU A 49 -5.95 -4.28 9.58
CA LEU A 49 -5.93 -5.46 8.73
C LEU A 49 -4.63 -6.27 8.91
N ASP A 50 -3.48 -5.59 9.03
CA ASP A 50 -2.18 -6.24 9.25
C ASP A 50 -2.09 -6.97 10.61
N THR A 51 -2.87 -6.53 11.61
CA THR A 51 -2.92 -7.21 12.92
C THR A 51 -3.75 -8.49 12.91
N LEU A 52 -4.54 -8.71 11.86
CA LEU A 52 -5.32 -9.93 11.73
C LEU A 52 -4.36 -11.11 11.56
N GLN A 53 -4.45 -12.07 12.48
CA GLN A 53 -3.68 -13.31 12.43
C GLN A 53 -4.13 -14.13 11.23
N MET A 54 -3.46 -13.96 10.10
CA MET A 54 -3.65 -14.80 8.93
C MET A 54 -2.95 -16.15 9.14
N SER A 55 -3.63 -17.21 8.72
CA SER A 55 -3.01 -18.55 8.69
C SER A 55 -1.75 -18.51 7.84
N SER A 56 -0.67 -19.11 8.34
CA SER A 56 0.57 -19.26 7.58
C SER A 56 0.28 -19.89 6.21
N PRO A 57 0.91 -19.41 5.12
CA PRO A 57 0.81 -20.07 3.84
C PRO A 57 1.27 -21.53 3.93
N ARG A 58 0.77 -22.37 3.02
CA ARG A 58 1.16 -23.79 2.96
C ARG A 58 2.66 -23.89 2.75
N LYS A 59 3.31 -24.83 3.44
CA LYS A 59 4.76 -25.10 3.31
C LYS A 59 5.21 -25.28 1.86
N SER A 60 4.35 -25.89 1.02
CA SER A 60 4.62 -26.06 -0.41
C SER A 60 4.83 -24.73 -1.14
N SER A 61 4.05 -23.70 -0.82
CA SER A 61 4.15 -22.37 -1.41
C SER A 61 5.44 -21.68 -0.98
N ILE A 62 5.81 -21.79 0.30
CA ILE A 62 7.08 -21.26 0.82
C ILE A 62 8.26 -21.93 0.11
N ASN A 63 8.24 -23.25 0.01
CA ASN A 63 9.31 -24.02 -0.65
C ASN A 63 9.44 -23.67 -2.13
N ALA A 64 8.33 -23.43 -2.83
CA ALA A 64 8.35 -23.02 -4.23
C ALA A 64 9.06 -21.67 -4.42
N ILE A 65 8.74 -20.68 -3.57
CA ILE A 65 9.37 -19.35 -3.59
C ILE A 65 10.87 -19.47 -3.28
N LEU A 66 11.24 -20.22 -2.23
CA LEU A 66 12.65 -20.43 -1.85
C LEU A 66 13.46 -21.15 -2.93
N ASN A 67 12.85 -22.11 -3.63
CA ASN A 67 13.50 -22.81 -4.72
C ASN A 67 13.72 -21.90 -5.92
N TYR A 68 12.73 -21.07 -6.28
CA TYR A 68 12.87 -20.10 -7.35
C TYR A 68 14.02 -19.11 -7.08
N ALA A 69 14.05 -18.50 -5.90
CA ALA A 69 15.11 -17.55 -5.53
C ALA A 69 16.53 -18.19 -5.57
N ARG A 70 16.66 -19.44 -5.12
CA ARG A 70 17.93 -20.19 -5.20
C ARG A 70 18.37 -20.48 -6.63
N MET A 71 17.44 -20.61 -7.57
CA MET A 71 17.79 -20.81 -8.98
C MET A 71 18.30 -19.52 -9.62
N GLU A 72 17.73 -18.36 -9.26
CA GLU A 72 18.22 -17.04 -9.71
C GLU A 72 19.64 -16.76 -9.19
N GLU A 73 19.95 -17.05 -7.92
CA GLU A 73 21.30 -16.87 -7.35
C GLU A 73 22.39 -17.74 -8.00
N VAL A 74 22.03 -18.84 -8.67
CA VAL A 74 22.98 -19.75 -9.34
C VAL A 74 23.18 -19.38 -10.81
N THR A 75 22.39 -18.45 -11.35
CA THR A 75 22.41 -18.08 -12.77
C THR A 75 23.03 -16.69 -13.04
N GLU A 76 23.54 -16.00 -12.02
CA GLU A 76 24.47 -14.86 -12.11
C GLU A 76 25.93 -15.31 -11.85
#